data_AF-A0A8C9FTS4-F1
#
_entry.id   AF-A0A8C9FTS4-F1
#
_cell.length_a   1.000
_cell.length_b   1.000
_cell.length_c   1.000
_cell.angle_alpha   90.00
_cell.angle_beta   90.00
_cell.angle_gamma   90.00
#
_symmetry.space_group_name_H-M   'P 1'
#
loop_
_entity.id
_entity.type
_entity.pdbx_description
1 polymer ?
#
loop_
_entity_poly.entity_id
_entity_poly.type
_entity_poly.pdbx_seq_one_letter_code
_entity_poly.pdbx_strand_id
1 'polypeptide(L)'
;MAPEVITRAKGEGHGRAADIWSLGCVVIEMVTGKRPWHEYEHNFQIMYRVGMGHKPPIPDKVSPEGKDFLCHCLESDPKMRWTASQLLDHPFVKVCLTALAANTADGNQTSFSWLCAAMPQGFVS
;
A
#
# COMPACT_ATOMS: atom_id res chain seq x y z
N MET A 1 -11.58 0.26 0.84
CA MET A 1 -12.34 0.92 -0.25
C MET A 1 -11.84 2.34 -0.37
N ALA A 2 -11.68 2.84 -1.60
CA ALA A 2 -11.27 4.23 -1.84
C ALA A 2 -12.42 5.22 -1.55
N PRO A 3 -12.11 6.47 -1.13
CA PRO A 3 -13.13 7.46 -0.75
C PRO A 3 -14.12 7.76 -1.87
N GLU A 4 -13.66 7.86 -3.12
CA GLU A 4 -14.50 8.15 -4.28
C GLU A 4 -15.53 7.03 -4.59
N VAL A 5 -15.22 5.79 -4.21
CA VAL A 5 -16.11 4.63 -4.37
C VAL A 5 -17.25 4.70 -3.33
N ILE A 6 -16.96 5.24 -2.14
CA ILE A 6 -17.92 5.36 -1.04
C ILE A 6 -18.87 6.54 -1.27
N THR A 7 -18.34 7.68 -1.73
CA THR A 7 -19.11 8.92 -1.95
C THR A 7 -19.95 8.92 -3.23
N ARG A 8 -19.94 7.82 -4.01
CA ARG A 8 -20.72 7.65 -5.25
C ARG A 8 -20.54 8.83 -6.21
N ALA A 9 -19.30 9.27 -6.44
CA ALA A 9 -18.96 10.12 -7.57
C ALA A 9 -19.10 9.32 -8.89
N LYS A 10 -20.34 8.98 -9.24
CA LYS A 10 -20.71 8.29 -10.49
C LYS A 10 -20.45 9.24 -11.64
N GLY A 11 -19.45 8.96 -12.47
CA GLY A 11 -19.33 9.68 -13.74
C GLY A 11 -18.05 9.47 -14.55
N GLU A 12 -16.89 9.35 -13.91
CA GLU A 12 -15.62 9.23 -14.65
C GLU A 12 -14.93 7.92 -14.29
N GLY A 13 -14.09 7.38 -15.19
CA GLY A 13 -13.47 6.05 -15.10
C GLY A 13 -12.47 5.85 -13.96
N HIS A 14 -12.87 6.11 -12.72
CA HIS A 14 -12.08 6.12 -11.49
C HIS A 14 -11.61 4.75 -10.99
N GLY A 15 -11.86 3.66 -11.74
CA GLY A 15 -11.45 2.31 -11.32
C GLY A 15 -9.93 2.22 -11.06
N ARG A 16 -9.12 2.76 -11.97
CA ARG A 16 -7.65 2.69 -11.86
C ARG A 16 -7.11 3.43 -10.64
N ALA A 17 -7.65 4.60 -10.32
CA ALA A 17 -7.23 5.34 -9.13
C ALA A 17 -7.65 4.59 -7.86
N ALA A 18 -8.87 4.03 -7.83
CA ALA A 18 -9.36 3.23 -6.71
C ALA A 18 -8.51 1.96 -6.46
N ASP A 19 -7.97 1.36 -7.53
CA ASP A 19 -7.04 0.23 -7.44
C ASP A 19 -5.74 0.63 -6.73
N ILE A 20 -5.19 1.82 -7.03
CA ILE A 20 -3.99 2.34 -6.36
C ILE A 20 -4.21 2.57 -4.86
N TRP A 21 -5.38 3.09 -4.47
CA TRP A 21 -5.73 3.21 -3.05
C TRP A 21 -5.77 1.84 -2.37
N SER A 22 -6.39 0.86 -3.03
CA SER A 22 -6.49 -0.50 -2.52
C SER A 22 -5.10 -1.16 -2.41
N LEU A 23 -4.19 -0.90 -3.34
CA LEU A 23 -2.79 -1.29 -3.26
C LEU A 23 -2.11 -0.70 -2.02
N GLY A 24 -2.28 0.59 -1.74
CA GLY A 24 -1.74 1.22 -0.53
C GLY A 24 -2.24 0.56 0.75
N CYS A 25 -3.53 0.22 0.82
CA CYS A 25 -4.10 -0.55 1.94
C CYS A 25 -3.45 -1.93 2.10
N VAL A 26 -3.23 -2.66 0.99
CA VAL A 26 -2.59 -3.98 1.01
C VAL A 26 -1.13 -3.88 1.45
N VAL A 27 -0.39 -2.85 1.01
CA VAL A 27 0.99 -2.63 1.46
C VAL A 27 1.05 -2.37 2.96
N ILE A 28 0.14 -1.56 3.51
CA ILE A 28 0.03 -1.37 4.97
C ILE A 28 -0.26 -2.70 5.68
N GLU A 29 -1.18 -3.49 5.14
CA GLU A 29 -1.53 -4.79 5.69
C GLU A 29 -0.35 -5.76 5.69
N MET A 30 0.43 -5.80 4.60
CA MET A 30 1.65 -6.60 4.53
C MET A 30 2.66 -6.16 5.58
N VAL A 31 2.96 -4.86 5.69
CA VAL A 31 3.98 -4.37 6.65
C VAL A 31 3.56 -4.56 8.11
N THR A 32 2.27 -4.44 8.42
CA THR A 32 1.78 -4.53 9.80
C THR A 32 1.28 -5.92 10.19
N GLY A 33 1.02 -6.79 9.22
CA GLY A 33 0.28 -8.04 9.42
C GLY A 33 -1.18 -7.85 9.83
N LYS A 34 -1.70 -6.62 9.75
CA LYS A 34 -3.04 -6.25 10.23
C LYS A 34 -3.75 -5.37 9.22
N ARG A 35 -5.05 -5.55 9.08
CA ARG A 35 -5.86 -4.66 8.24
C ARG A 35 -5.72 -3.20 8.68
N PRO A 36 -5.73 -2.23 7.76
CA PRO A 36 -5.90 -0.83 8.10
C PRO A 36 -7.13 -0.65 8.99
N TRP A 37 -7.02 0.14 10.06
CA TRP A 37 -8.09 0.35 11.04
C TRP A 37 -8.58 -0.94 11.73
N HIS A 38 -7.65 -1.87 12.04
CA HIS A 38 -7.93 -3.11 12.77
C HIS A 38 -8.65 -2.91 14.13
N GLU A 39 -8.56 -1.71 14.70
CA GLU A 39 -9.21 -1.33 15.96
C GLU A 39 -10.75 -1.24 15.89
N TYR A 40 -11.33 -1.08 14.70
CA TYR A 40 -12.80 -1.07 14.53
C TYR A 40 -13.28 -2.46 14.15
N GLU A 41 -14.31 -2.95 14.82
CA GLU A 41 -14.91 -4.25 14.49
C GLU A 41 -15.81 -4.16 13.25
N HIS A 42 -16.54 -3.05 13.11
CA HIS A 42 -17.54 -2.88 12.05
C HIS A 42 -16.98 -2.16 10.82
N ASN A 43 -17.09 -2.80 9.66
CA ASN A 43 -16.66 -2.24 8.37
C ASN A 43 -17.35 -0.90 8.03
N PHE A 44 -18.59 -0.69 8.49
CA PHE A 44 -19.31 0.57 8.29
C PHE A 44 -18.59 1.77 8.92
N GLN A 45 -17.97 1.61 10.09
CA GLN A 45 -17.24 2.69 10.76
C GLN A 45 -16.00 3.10 9.96
N ILE A 46 -15.32 2.11 9.38
CA ILE A 46 -14.18 2.33 8.49
C ILE A 46 -14.65 3.06 7.21
N MET A 47 -15.75 2.62 6.61
CA MET A 47 -16.32 3.27 5.43
C MET A 47 -16.71 4.73 5.70
N TYR A 48 -17.33 5.01 6.85
CA TYR A 48 -17.71 6.37 7.25
C TYR A 48 -16.47 7.26 7.39
N ARG A 49 -15.41 6.78 8.06
CA ARG A 49 -14.15 7.52 8.22
C ARG A 49 -13.50 7.83 6.87
N VAL A 50 -13.42 6.85 5.98
CA VAL A 50 -12.86 7.05 4.64
C VAL A 50 -13.74 8.03 3.84
N GLY A 51 -15.06 7.94 3.95
CA GLY A 51 -16.00 8.88 3.33
C GLY A 51 -15.87 10.32 3.84
N MET A 52 -15.45 10.50 5.09
CA MET A 52 -15.10 11.81 5.66
C MET A 52 -13.69 12.29 5.27
N GLY A 53 -12.93 11.52 4.48
CA GLY A 53 -11.59 11.88 4.03
C GLY A 53 -10.46 11.44 4.95
N HIS A 54 -10.72 10.61 5.97
CA HIS A 54 -9.66 10.04 6.79
C HIS A 54 -8.83 9.01 5.99
N LYS A 55 -7.51 9.13 6.06
CA LYS A 55 -6.55 8.22 5.42
C LYS A 55 -6.15 7.08 6.37
N PRO A 56 -5.78 5.89 5.84
CA PRO A 56 -5.21 4.83 6.65
C PRO A 56 -3.96 5.33 7.40
N PRO A 57 -3.78 4.94 8.68
CA PRO A 57 -2.56 5.30 9.40
C PRO A 57 -1.35 4.59 8.78
N ILE A 58 -0.33 5.37 8.41
CA ILE A 58 0.94 4.84 7.90
C ILE A 58 1.80 4.40 9.09
N PRO A 59 2.28 3.15 9.14
CA PRO A 59 3.09 2.66 10.25
C PRO A 59 4.48 3.33 10.29
N ASP A 60 4.98 3.61 11.49
CA ASP A 60 6.30 4.23 11.63
C ASP A 60 7.48 3.34 11.27
N LYS A 61 7.25 2.02 11.33
CA LYS A 61 8.24 0.97 11.06
C LYS A 61 8.60 0.83 9.57
N VAL A 62 7.90 1.52 8.67
CA VAL A 62 8.19 1.50 7.22
C VAL A 62 9.41 2.38 6.93
N SER A 63 10.22 2.02 5.93
CA SER A 63 11.30 2.90 5.46
C SER A 63 10.77 4.25 4.98
N PRO A 64 11.59 5.32 4.97
CA PRO A 64 11.17 6.64 4.47
C PRO A 64 10.59 6.58 3.05
N GLU A 65 11.18 5.78 2.17
CA GLU A 65 10.72 5.58 0.79
C GLU A 65 9.38 4.85 0.74
N GLY A 66 9.16 3.89 1.64
CA GLY A 66 7.86 3.22 1.74
C GLY A 66 6.77 4.12 2.32
N LYS A 67 7.12 5.03 3.24
CA LYS A 67 6.18 6.06 3.73
C LYS A 67 5.78 7.00 2.60
N ASP A 68 6.75 7.46 1.80
CA ASP A 68 6.50 8.34 0.66
C ASP A 68 5.64 7.66 -0.42
N PHE A 69 5.95 6.41 -0.74
CA PHE A 69 5.13 5.58 -1.64
C PHE A 69 3.68 5.45 -1.15
N LEU A 70 3.49 5.19 0.16
CA LEU A 70 2.17 5.08 0.76
C LEU A 70 1.40 6.41 0.74
N CYS A 71 2.09 7.54 0.95
CA CYS A 71 1.48 8.88 0.84
C CYS A 71 0.92 9.11 -0.57
N HIS A 72 1.66 8.72 -1.62
CA HIS A 72 1.20 8.83 -3.00
C HIS A 72 0.05 7.86 -3.35
N CYS A 73 0.05 6.65 -2.76
CA CYS A 73 -1.05 5.70 -2.93
C CYS A 73 -2.34 6.13 -2.23
N LEU A 74 -2.21 6.72 -1.03
CA LEU A 74 -3.32 7.08 -0.15
C LEU A 74 -3.73 8.54 -0.28
N GLU A 75 -3.57 9.13 -1.47
CA GLU A 75 -4.10 10.45 -1.76
C GLU A 75 -5.63 10.40 -1.86
N SER A 76 -6.31 11.29 -1.15
CA SER A 76 -7.77 11.32 -1.05
C SER A 76 -8.40 11.78 -2.37
N ASP A 77 -7.76 12.74 -3.04
CA ASP A 77 -8.19 13.19 -4.37
C ASP A 77 -7.67 12.20 -5.44
N PRO A 78 -8.55 11.49 -6.16
CA PRO A 78 -8.13 10.55 -7.19
C PRO A 78 -7.39 11.21 -8.36
N LYS A 79 -7.55 12.53 -8.57
CA LYS A 79 -6.83 13.28 -9.64
C LYS A 79 -5.39 13.59 -9.27
N MET A 80 -5.11 13.72 -7.97
CA MET A 80 -3.77 13.95 -7.43
C MET A 80 -3.04 12.64 -7.10
N ARG A 81 -3.79 11.53 -7.03
CA ARG A 81 -3.24 10.19 -6.77
C ARG A 81 -2.37 9.74 -7.93
N TRP A 82 -1.18 9.22 -7.61
CA TRP A 82 -0.24 8.76 -8.63
C TRP A 82 -0.78 7.56 -9.39
N THR A 83 -0.42 7.50 -10.68
CA THR A 83 -0.74 6.37 -11.54
C THR A 83 0.17 5.18 -11.27
N ALA A 84 -0.26 3.98 -11.68
CA ALA A 84 0.56 2.77 -11.57
C ALA A 84 1.94 2.93 -12.22
N SER A 85 2.02 3.58 -13.38
CA SER A 85 3.29 3.82 -14.07
C SER A 85 4.24 4.71 -13.24
N GLN A 86 3.73 5.78 -12.63
CA GLN A 86 4.54 6.65 -11.76
C GLN A 86 5.01 5.92 -10.49
N LEU A 87 4.15 5.09 -9.91
CA LEU A 87 4.47 4.30 -8.72
C LEU A 87 5.48 3.18 -9.00
N LEU A 88 5.45 2.58 -10.19
CA LEU A 88 6.47 1.60 -10.62
C LEU A 88 7.85 2.23 -10.74
N ASP A 89 7.93 3.52 -11.09
CA ASP A 89 9.18 4.26 -11.18
C ASP A 89 9.72 4.72 -9.82
N HIS A 90 8.94 4.57 -8.75
CA HIS A 90 9.29 5.01 -7.42
C HIS A 90 10.46 4.18 -6.81
N PRO A 91 11.40 4.82 -6.08
CA PRO A 91 12.53 4.12 -5.45
C PRO A 91 12.12 2.91 -4.60
N PHE A 92 11.00 3.00 -3.88
CA PHE A 92 10.45 1.89 -3.10
C PHE A 92 10.28 0.59 -3.90
N VAL A 93 9.78 0.68 -5.13
CA VAL A 93 9.56 -0.49 -6.01
C VAL A 93 10.86 -0.90 -6.70
N LYS A 94 11.66 0.09 -7.15
CA LYS A 94 12.93 -0.16 -7.83
C LYS A 94 13.94 -0.89 -6.94
N VAL A 95 14.00 -0.56 -5.65
CA VAL A 95 14.89 -1.23 -4.68
C VAL A 95 14.57 -2.73 -4.58
N CYS A 96 13.28 -3.09 -4.56
CA CYS A 96 12.84 -4.50 -4.59
C CYS A 96 13.22 -5.20 -5.89
N LEU A 97 13.05 -4.55 -7.05
CA LEU A 97 13.41 -5.13 -8.34
C LEU A 97 14.93 -5.36 -8.47
N THR A 98 15.75 -4.44 -7.96
CA THR A 98 17.20 -4.63 -7.94
C THR A 98 17.62 -5.75 -6.99
N ALA A 99 16.98 -5.89 -5.83
CA ALA A 99 17.23 -7.00 -4.92
C ALA A 99 16.82 -8.35 -5.54
N LEU A 100 15.67 -8.42 -6.22
CA LEU A 100 15.22 -9.64 -6.91
C LEU A 100 16.09 -9.98 -8.12
N ALA A 101 16.53 -8.98 -8.89
CA ALA A 101 17.43 -9.19 -10.04
C ALA A 101 18.83 -9.67 -9.62
N ALA A 102 19.34 -9.18 -8.49
CA ALA A 102 20.59 -9.67 -7.91
C ALA A 102 20.47 -11.15 -7.49
N ASN A 103 19.29 -11.57 -7.00
CA ASN A 103 19.03 -12.96 -6.61
C ASN A 103 18.82 -13.91 -7.80
N THR A 104 18.50 -13.42 -8.99
CA THR A 104 18.40 -14.29 -10.18
C THR A 104 19.74 -14.68 -10.81
N ALA A 105 20.85 -14.04 -10.40
CA ALA A 105 22.19 -14.42 -10.84
C ALA A 105 22.77 -15.60 -10.06
N ASP A 106 22.31 -15.82 -8.82
CA ASP A 106 22.68 -16.98 -8.01
C ASP A 106 21.54 -17.99 -8.05
N GLY A 107 21.68 -19.01 -8.89
CA GLY A 107 20.67 -20.04 -9.15
C GLY A 107 20.34 -20.96 -7.97
N ASN A 108 19.84 -20.43 -6.86
CA ASN A 108 19.27 -21.22 -5.79
C ASN A 108 17.89 -20.70 -5.37
N GLN A 109 16.88 -21.51 -5.68
CA GLN A 109 15.49 -21.32 -5.28
C GLN A 109 15.40 -21.27 -3.74
N THR A 110 15.24 -20.08 -3.17
CA THR A 110 14.77 -19.94 -1.78
C THR A 110 13.57 -19.00 -1.73
N SER A 111 12.41 -19.67 -1.81
CA SER A 111 11.14 -19.37 -1.15
C SER A 111 11.18 -18.17 -0.19
N PHE A 112 10.42 -17.12 -0.50
CA PHE A 112 9.80 -16.12 0.40
C PHE A 112 10.66 -15.46 1.51
N SER A 113 11.97 -15.71 1.62
CA SER A 113 12.81 -15.17 2.70
C SER A 113 13.08 -13.67 2.55
N TRP A 114 13.07 -13.15 1.32
CA TRP A 114 13.26 -11.72 1.03
C TRP A 114 12.10 -10.84 1.48
N LEU A 115 10.86 -11.36 1.45
CA LEU A 115 9.71 -10.66 2.03
C LEU A 115 9.87 -10.51 3.55
N CYS A 116 10.48 -11.50 4.22
CA CYS A 116 10.82 -11.39 5.64
C CYS A 116 12.02 -10.47 5.89
N ALA A 117 13.02 -10.43 5.00
CA ALA A 117 14.21 -9.60 5.18
C ALA A 117 13.96 -8.09 4.98
N ALA A 118 12.95 -7.72 4.18
CA ALA A 118 12.51 -6.33 4.00
C ALA A 118 11.54 -5.83 5.10
N MET A 119 11.12 -6.70 6.01
CA MET A 119 10.27 -6.35 7.14
C MET A 119 11.09 -6.19 8.43
N PRO A 120 10.90 -5.11 9.21
CA PRO A 120 11.62 -4.91 10.45
C PRO A 120 11.35 -6.06 11.43
N GLN A 121 12.45 -6.59 11.96
CA GLN A 121 12.57 -7.76 12.84
C GLN A 121 11.46 -7.82 13.90
N GLY A 122 10.54 -8.77 13.75
CA GLY A 122 9.47 -9.01 14.71
C GLY A 122 8.40 -10.02 14.26
N PHE A 123 8.61 -10.73 13.16
CA PHE A 123 7.65 -11.67 12.58
C PHE A 123 8.15 -13.10 12.68
N VAL A 124 8.41 -13.61 13.89
CA VAL A 124 8.15 -15.00 14.32
C VAL A 124 8.20 -15.01 15.85
N SER A 125 7.06 -15.20 16.50
CA SER A 125 6.95 -15.91 17.77
C SER A 125 5.67 -16.71 17.78
#